data_AF-A0A1G1HES4-F1
#
_entry.id   AF-A0A1G1HES4-F1
#
_cell.length_a   1.000
_cell.length_b   1.000
_cell.length_c   1.000
_cell.angle_alpha   90.00
_cell.angle_beta   90.00
_cell.angle_gamma   90.00
#
_symmetry.space_group_name_H-M   'P 1'
#
loop_
_entity.id
_entity.type
_entity.pdbx_description
1 polymer ?
#
loop_
_entity_poly.entity_id
_entity_poly.type
_entity_poly.pdbx_seq_one_letter_code
_entity_poly.pdbx_strand_id
1 'polypeptide(L)'
;MRPLIIGIGGAHSKAGKTTVACRILKKLNGWGAIKYTKTPFFTSIIDSPEILKQENKDTSRLINAGAQAVLWVQSPNEKLKEILQIAIDRLSHLKGIIVEGNSAVEALNPDIVVFVSGNEGLKRGAEKILCMADVVIFGKNPPKETPKTVKRFRLNSEEEYVNFTIGLVSEGENKKISEGYT
;
A
#
# COMPACT_ATOMS: atom_id res chain seq x y z
N MET A 1 -2.38 -17.03 10.60
CA MET A 1 -2.29 -16.93 9.13
C MET A 1 -1.52 -15.67 8.74
N ARG A 2 -0.67 -15.70 7.70
CA ARG A 2 -0.05 -14.46 7.18
C ARG A 2 -1.08 -13.71 6.31
N PRO A 3 -1.45 -12.47 6.64
CA PRO A 3 -2.41 -11.70 5.84
C PRO A 3 -1.88 -11.46 4.42
N LEU A 4 -2.77 -11.27 3.44
CA LEU A 4 -2.37 -10.79 2.11
C LEU A 4 -1.93 -9.32 2.22
N ILE A 5 -0.83 -8.95 1.56
CA ILE A 5 -0.27 -7.59 1.65
C ILE A 5 -0.31 -6.94 0.28
N ILE A 6 -0.99 -5.79 0.20
CA ILE A 6 -0.93 -4.89 -0.96
C ILE A 6 -0.01 -3.71 -0.63
N GLY A 7 1.07 -3.55 -1.38
CA GLY A 7 1.97 -2.41 -1.30
C GLY A 7 1.53 -1.25 -2.20
N ILE A 8 1.34 -0.07 -1.62
CA ILE A 8 1.07 1.16 -2.38
C ILE A 8 2.33 2.04 -2.40
N GLY A 9 3.04 1.95 -3.52
CA GLY A 9 4.21 2.77 -3.83
C GLY A 9 3.85 3.95 -4.74
N GLY A 10 4.82 4.83 -4.99
CA GLY A 10 4.62 5.87 -5.98
C GLY A 10 5.83 6.73 -6.29
N ALA A 11 5.69 7.56 -7.32
CA ALA A 11 6.77 8.39 -7.86
C ALA A 11 7.26 9.46 -6.88
N HIS A 12 6.36 10.01 -6.06
CA HIS A 12 6.65 11.08 -5.11
C HIS A 12 5.59 11.18 -3.99
N SER A 13 5.89 12.00 -2.97
CA SER A 13 4.87 12.47 -2.02
C SER A 13 3.80 13.25 -2.77
N LYS A 14 2.52 13.01 -2.49
CA LYS A 14 1.34 13.57 -3.21
C LYS A 14 1.04 12.99 -4.60
N ALA A 15 1.72 11.92 -5.03
CA ALA A 15 1.40 11.23 -6.30
C ALA A 15 -0.02 10.62 -6.36
N GLY A 16 -0.76 10.57 -5.24
CA GLY A 16 -2.10 9.98 -5.16
C GLY A 16 -2.17 8.61 -4.47
N LYS A 17 -1.08 8.15 -3.85
CA LYS A 17 -1.00 6.86 -3.13
C LYS A 17 -2.16 6.62 -2.17
N THR A 18 -2.35 7.49 -1.18
CA THR A 18 -3.46 7.39 -0.24
C THR A 18 -4.82 7.35 -0.93
N THR A 19 -4.99 8.13 -2.02
CA THR A 19 -6.25 8.14 -2.78
C THR A 19 -6.52 6.77 -3.40
N VAL A 20 -5.52 6.17 -4.05
CA VAL A 20 -5.63 4.82 -4.61
C VAL A 20 -5.85 3.77 -3.52
N ALA A 21 -5.09 3.84 -2.42
CA ALA A 21 -5.24 2.96 -1.26
C ALA A 21 -6.68 2.98 -0.74
N CYS A 22 -7.25 4.17 -0.49
CA CYS A 22 -8.63 4.33 -0.05
C CYS A 22 -9.65 3.74 -1.04
N ARG A 23 -9.45 3.91 -2.34
CA ARG A 23 -10.37 3.40 -3.37
C ARG A 23 -10.42 1.89 -3.42
N ILE A 24 -9.26 1.24 -3.32
CA ILE A 24 -9.14 -0.22 -3.21
C ILE A 24 -9.78 -0.69 -1.89
N LEU A 25 -9.44 -0.04 -0.78
CA LEU A 25 -9.90 -0.41 0.55
C LEU A 25 -11.43 -0.38 0.70
N LYS A 26 -12.12 0.56 0.03
CA LYS A 26 -13.59 0.63 0.00
C LYS A 26 -14.27 -0.64 -0.55
N LYS A 27 -13.53 -1.50 -1.26
CA LYS A 27 -14.02 -2.77 -1.79
C LYS A 27 -13.55 -3.98 -0.99
N LEU A 28 -12.76 -3.78 0.07
CA LEU A 28 -12.12 -4.83 0.84
C LEU A 28 -12.62 -4.86 2.29
N ASN A 29 -13.51 -5.80 2.60
CA ASN A 29 -14.03 -5.98 3.96
C ASN A 29 -13.07 -6.78 4.84
N GLY A 30 -12.86 -6.34 6.08
CA GLY A 30 -11.99 -7.03 7.04
C GLY A 30 -10.50 -6.81 6.79
N TRP A 31 -10.14 -5.72 6.11
CA TRP A 31 -8.76 -5.34 5.81
C TRP A 31 -8.26 -4.22 6.72
N GLY A 32 -6.97 -4.25 7.02
CA GLY A 32 -6.27 -3.20 7.75
C GLY A 32 -5.41 -2.34 6.84
N ALA A 33 -4.83 -1.28 7.40
CA ALA A 33 -3.85 -0.47 6.69
C ALA A 33 -2.66 -0.07 7.58
N ILE A 34 -1.48 0.01 6.97
CA ILE A 34 -0.26 0.54 7.58
C ILE A 34 0.19 1.74 6.74
N LYS A 35 0.27 2.92 7.35
CA LYS A 35 0.92 4.08 6.74
C LYS A 35 2.35 4.15 7.26
N TYR A 36 3.34 4.17 6.38
CA TYR A 36 4.73 4.40 6.77
C TYR A 36 5.15 5.85 6.52
N THR A 37 5.89 6.42 7.48
CA THR A 37 6.61 7.69 7.34
C THR A 37 8.05 7.53 7.84
N LYS A 38 9.03 7.83 6.98
CA LYS A 38 10.44 7.83 7.38
C LYS A 38 10.70 8.95 8.39
N THR A 39 11.44 8.64 9.45
CA THR A 39 11.92 9.58 10.47
C THR A 39 13.43 9.44 10.62
N PRO A 40 14.13 10.47 11.15
CA PRO A 40 15.58 10.40 11.28
C PRO A 40 16.07 9.55 12.46
N PHE A 41 15.33 9.49 13.58
CA PHE A 41 15.85 8.92 14.82
C PHE A 41 14.88 8.02 15.60
N PHE A 42 13.59 8.35 15.60
CA PHE A 42 12.63 7.65 16.46
C PHE A 42 11.83 6.60 15.69
N THR A 43 11.55 5.49 16.36
CA THR A 43 10.68 4.42 15.86
C THR A 43 9.41 4.38 16.71
N SER A 44 8.24 4.34 16.07
CA SER A 44 6.96 4.22 16.75
C SER A 44 5.91 3.52 15.88
N ILE A 45 4.97 2.86 16.54
CA ILE A 45 3.71 2.39 15.97
C ILE A 45 2.60 3.14 16.70
N ILE A 46 1.86 3.99 15.99
CA ILE A 46 0.77 4.77 16.54
C ILE A 46 -0.55 4.14 16.09
N ASP A 47 -1.36 3.74 17.07
CA ASP A 47 -2.71 3.17 16.90
C ASP A 47 -3.80 3.97 17.64
N SER A 48 -3.42 5.03 18.37
CA SER A 48 -4.38 5.88 19.10
C SER A 48 -5.39 6.55 18.15
N PRO A 49 -6.70 6.35 18.35
CA PRO A 49 -7.74 6.96 17.52
C PRO A 49 -7.66 8.48 17.47
N GLU A 50 -7.29 9.13 18.58
CA GLU A 50 -7.19 10.60 18.67
C GLU A 50 -6.15 11.17 17.70
N ILE A 51 -5.03 10.47 17.53
CA ILE A 51 -3.94 10.89 16.62
C ILE A 51 -4.28 10.53 15.18
N LEU A 52 -4.85 9.33 14.98
CA LEU A 52 -5.13 8.79 13.66
C LEU A 52 -6.31 9.46 12.96
N LYS A 53 -7.33 9.90 13.71
CA LYS A 53 -8.56 10.51 13.17
C LYS A 53 -8.44 12.01 12.94
N GLN A 54 -7.31 12.65 13.26
CA GLN A 54 -7.09 14.06 12.97
C GLN A 54 -7.36 14.36 11.49
N GLU A 55 -8.13 15.41 11.23
CA GLU A 55 -8.56 15.77 9.88
C GLU A 55 -7.37 16.01 8.94
N ASN A 56 -7.59 15.74 7.66
CA ASN A 56 -6.62 15.91 6.57
C ASN A 56 -5.37 15.00 6.63
N LYS A 57 -5.28 14.08 7.59
CA LYS A 57 -4.22 13.05 7.60
C LYS A 57 -4.57 11.85 6.74
N ASP A 58 -3.53 11.25 6.15
CA ASP A 58 -3.65 10.00 5.39
C ASP A 58 -4.28 8.86 6.22
N THR A 59 -3.95 8.78 7.51
CA THR A 59 -4.49 7.79 8.45
C THR A 59 -6.01 7.92 8.62
N SER A 60 -6.53 9.15 8.74
CA SER A 60 -7.96 9.42 8.84
C SER A 60 -8.68 9.02 7.55
N ARG A 61 -8.06 9.28 6.40
CA ARG A 61 -8.60 8.87 5.08
C ARG A 61 -8.68 7.35 4.94
N LEU A 62 -7.69 6.61 5.43
CA LEU A 62 -7.70 5.14 5.42
C LEU A 62 -8.80 4.58 6.32
N ILE A 63 -8.98 5.14 7.53
CA ILE A 63 -10.10 4.79 8.43
C ILE A 63 -11.44 5.03 7.73
N ASN A 64 -11.65 6.23 7.19
CA ASN A 64 -12.90 6.61 6.52
C ASN A 64 -13.18 5.78 5.24
N ALA A 65 -12.15 5.16 4.67
CA ALA A 65 -12.29 4.26 3.53
C ALA A 65 -12.66 2.82 3.92
N GLY A 66 -12.78 2.51 5.22
CA GLY A 66 -13.26 1.22 5.72
C GLY A 66 -12.19 0.30 6.29
N ALA A 67 -10.95 0.77 6.53
CA ALA A 67 -9.96 -0.04 7.24
C ALA A 67 -10.48 -0.39 8.64
N GLN A 68 -10.47 -1.69 8.95
CA GLN A 68 -10.86 -2.18 10.28
C GLN A 68 -9.87 -1.73 11.36
N ALA A 69 -8.59 -1.63 11.01
CA ALA A 69 -7.56 -1.08 11.86
C ALA A 69 -6.51 -0.35 11.01
N VAL A 70 -5.97 0.76 11.53
CA VAL A 70 -4.90 1.53 10.90
C VAL A 70 -3.75 1.69 11.87
N LEU A 71 -2.53 1.38 11.42
CA LEU A 71 -1.31 1.66 12.15
C LEU A 71 -0.50 2.72 11.40
N TRP A 72 -0.07 3.76 12.11
CA TRP A 72 0.90 4.70 11.58
C TRP A 72 2.29 4.35 12.10
N VAL A 73 3.11 3.81 11.20
CA VAL A 73 4.48 3.38 11.49
C VAL A 73 5.43 4.52 11.12
N GLN A 74 6.26 4.90 12.08
CA GLN A 74 7.32 5.88 11.90
C GLN A 74 8.65 5.23 12.27
N SER A 75 9.67 5.36 11.43
CA SER A 75 10.98 4.77 11.71
C SER A 75 12.08 5.32 10.80
N PRO A 76 13.35 5.32 11.24
CA PRO A 76 14.49 5.30 10.34
C PRO A 76 14.56 3.97 9.56
N ASN A 77 15.35 3.95 8.49
CA ASN A 77 15.39 2.84 7.53
C ASN A 77 16.00 1.56 8.14
N GLU A 78 16.95 1.72 9.04
CA GLU A 78 17.72 0.65 9.69
C GLU A 78 16.84 -0.25 10.55
N LYS A 79 15.74 0.29 11.08
CA LYS A 79 14.75 -0.41 11.91
C LYS A 79 13.46 -0.76 11.17
N LEU A 80 13.38 -0.42 9.88
CA LEU A 80 12.15 -0.48 9.11
C LEU A 80 11.57 -1.90 9.00
N LYS A 81 12.42 -2.88 8.68
CA LYS A 81 11.95 -4.26 8.49
C LYS A 81 11.40 -4.86 9.79
N GLU A 82 12.12 -4.64 10.89
CA GLU A 82 11.74 -5.09 12.23
C GLU A 82 10.40 -4.49 12.66
N ILE A 83 10.25 -3.16 12.56
CA ILE A 83 9.04 -2.49 13.01
C ILE A 83 7.82 -2.79 12.13
N LEU A 84 8.01 -2.96 10.81
CA LEU A 84 6.91 -3.35 9.93
C LEU A 84 6.46 -4.77 10.19
N GLN A 85 7.36 -5.70 10.55
CA GLN A 85 6.97 -7.04 10.94
C GLN A 85 6.09 -7.01 12.19
N ILE A 86 6.49 -6.24 13.22
CA ILE A 86 5.67 -6.05 14.43
C ILE A 86 4.29 -5.46 14.07
N ALA A 87 4.24 -4.48 13.16
CA ALA A 87 2.98 -3.88 12.73
C ALA A 87 2.08 -4.88 11.96
N ILE A 88 2.67 -5.73 11.11
CA ILE A 88 1.94 -6.80 10.40
C ILE A 88 1.40 -7.82 11.40
N ASP A 89 2.20 -8.24 12.37
CA ASP A 89 1.79 -9.22 13.38
C ASP A 89 0.63 -8.70 14.22
N ARG A 90 0.61 -7.40 14.58
CA ARG A 90 -0.55 -6.76 15.25
C ARG A 90 -1.83 -6.83 14.43
N LEU A 91 -1.73 -6.88 13.11
CA LEU A 91 -2.85 -6.93 12.18
C LEU A 91 -3.08 -8.33 11.57
N SER A 92 -2.38 -9.37 12.07
CA SER A 92 -2.40 -10.72 11.47
C SER A 92 -3.75 -11.44 11.56
N HIS A 93 -4.66 -10.92 12.38
CA HIS A 93 -6.03 -11.41 12.53
C HIS A 93 -6.97 -10.90 11.41
N LEU A 94 -6.50 -9.98 10.56
CA LEU A 94 -7.26 -9.42 9.44
C LEU A 94 -7.04 -10.25 8.17
N LYS A 95 -7.97 -10.12 7.20
CA LYS A 95 -7.89 -10.84 5.92
C LYS A 95 -6.69 -10.39 5.09
N GLY A 96 -6.42 -9.09 5.12
CA GLY A 96 -5.29 -8.49 4.43
C GLY A 96 -4.93 -7.11 4.96
N ILE A 97 -3.81 -6.58 4.48
CA ILE A 97 -3.24 -5.30 4.90
C ILE A 97 -2.83 -4.51 3.66
N ILE A 98 -3.26 -3.25 3.57
CA ILE A 98 -2.68 -2.28 2.64
C ILE A 98 -1.52 -1.55 3.33
N VAL A 99 -0.33 -1.56 2.72
CA VAL A 99 0.84 -0.82 3.23
C VAL A 99 1.19 0.32 2.30
N GLU A 100 1.15 1.57 2.78
CA GLU A 100 1.49 2.74 1.99
C GLU A 100 2.89 3.31 2.33
N GLY A 101 3.77 3.37 1.33
CA GLY A 101 5.06 4.05 1.40
C GLY A 101 6.18 3.28 0.70
N ASN A 102 6.99 3.95 -0.12
CA ASN A 102 7.99 3.29 -0.96
C ASN A 102 8.96 2.40 -0.18
N SER A 103 9.57 2.90 0.89
CA SER A 103 10.51 2.09 1.67
C SER A 103 9.83 0.90 2.35
N ALA A 104 8.56 1.04 2.73
CA ALA A 104 7.81 -0.07 3.34
C ALA A 104 7.49 -1.15 2.30
N VAL A 105 7.09 -0.74 1.08
CA VAL A 105 6.93 -1.66 -0.06
C VAL A 105 8.24 -2.37 -0.37
N GLU A 106 9.35 -1.65 -0.43
CA GLU A 106 10.66 -2.25 -0.69
C GLU A 106 11.08 -3.25 0.39
N ALA A 107 10.88 -2.91 1.66
CA ALA A 107 11.31 -3.73 2.79
C ALA A 107 10.47 -5.01 2.96
N LEU A 108 9.18 -4.96 2.62
CA LEU A 108 8.24 -6.05 2.86
C LEU A 108 8.14 -7.05 1.71
N ASN A 109 8.45 -6.61 0.48
CA ASN A 109 8.14 -7.36 -0.74
C ASN A 109 6.68 -7.90 -0.74
N PRO A 110 5.68 -7.01 -0.83
CA PRO A 110 4.25 -7.35 -0.77
C PRO A 110 3.81 -8.38 -1.81
N ASP A 111 2.66 -9.00 -1.55
CA ASP A 111 2.08 -10.01 -2.45
C ASP A 111 1.55 -9.36 -3.74
N ILE A 112 1.08 -8.11 -3.66
CA ILE A 112 0.65 -7.28 -4.79
C ILE A 112 1.25 -5.88 -4.62
N VAL A 113 1.82 -5.32 -5.68
CA VAL A 113 2.38 -3.96 -5.67
C VAL A 113 1.67 -3.06 -6.67
N VAL A 114 1.09 -1.97 -6.15
CA VAL A 114 0.50 -0.89 -6.95
C VAL A 114 1.41 0.33 -6.88
N PHE A 115 1.86 0.80 -8.05
CA PHE A 115 2.68 1.99 -8.17
C PHE A 115 1.86 3.17 -8.71
N VAL A 116 1.88 4.30 -7.99
CA VAL A 116 1.16 5.51 -8.37
C VAL A 116 2.12 6.62 -8.78
N SER A 117 2.07 7.03 -10.05
CA SER A 117 2.97 8.06 -10.60
C SER A 117 2.42 9.48 -10.57
N GLY A 118 1.09 9.66 -10.53
CA GLY A 118 0.48 10.99 -10.58
C GLY A 118 0.76 11.71 -11.91
N ASN A 119 1.00 13.02 -11.86
CA ASN A 119 1.24 13.86 -13.05
C ASN A 119 2.70 14.29 -13.22
N GLU A 120 3.54 14.09 -12.20
CA GLU A 120 4.94 14.50 -12.23
C GLU A 120 5.86 13.31 -12.53
N GLY A 121 7.13 13.61 -12.82
CA GLY A 121 8.17 12.59 -13.06
C GLY A 121 8.52 11.77 -11.81
N LEU A 122 9.35 10.74 -12.01
CA LEU A 122 9.86 9.91 -10.93
C LEU A 122 10.91 10.64 -10.12
N LYS A 123 10.81 10.54 -8.79
CA LYS A 123 11.92 10.87 -7.91
C LYS A 123 12.89 9.70 -7.83
N ARG A 124 14.14 10.04 -7.55
CA ARG A 124 15.21 9.08 -7.28
C ARG A 124 14.76 8.05 -6.24
N GLY A 125 14.94 6.77 -6.56
CA GLY A 125 14.54 5.64 -5.71
C GLY A 125 13.12 5.10 -5.94
N ALA A 126 12.26 5.81 -6.68
CA ALA A 126 10.93 5.29 -7.03
C ALA A 126 10.99 4.20 -8.13
N GLU A 127 12.07 4.17 -8.92
CA GLU A 127 12.31 3.19 -10.00
C GLU A 127 12.25 1.75 -9.48
N LYS A 128 12.86 1.48 -8.32
CA LYS A 128 12.85 0.14 -7.73
C LYS A 128 11.43 -0.34 -7.44
N ILE A 129 10.58 0.55 -6.91
CA ILE A 129 9.19 0.23 -6.61
C ILE A 129 8.38 0.06 -7.90
N LEU A 130 8.67 0.85 -8.93
CA LEU A 130 8.06 0.69 -10.25
C LEU A 130 8.39 -0.67 -10.86
N CYS A 131 9.63 -1.15 -10.70
CA CYS A 131 10.02 -2.49 -11.16
C CYS A 131 9.33 -3.63 -10.41
N MET A 132 8.92 -3.41 -9.17
CA MET A 132 8.17 -4.39 -8.37
C MET A 132 6.67 -4.41 -8.71
N ALA A 133 6.17 -3.41 -9.45
CA ALA A 133 4.73 -3.20 -9.60
C ALA A 133 4.06 -4.26 -10.47
N ASP A 134 2.91 -4.75 -10.01
CA ASP A 134 1.94 -5.51 -10.80
C ASP A 134 0.97 -4.58 -11.53
N VAL A 135 0.71 -3.41 -10.94
CA VAL A 135 -0.22 -2.39 -11.43
C VAL A 135 0.42 -1.01 -11.38
N VAL A 136 0.38 -0.28 -12.48
CA VAL A 136 0.83 1.12 -12.57
C VAL A 136 -0.34 2.05 -12.84
N ILE A 137 -0.56 3.00 -11.93
CA ILE A 137 -1.60 4.02 -12.04
C ILE A 137 -0.93 5.37 -12.30
N PHE A 138 -1.40 6.06 -13.34
CA PHE A 138 -0.79 7.31 -13.81
C PHE A 138 -1.82 8.38 -14.12
N GLY A 139 -1.44 9.65 -14.00
CA GLY A 139 -2.34 10.77 -14.27
C GLY A 139 -2.49 11.03 -15.78
N LYS A 140 -1.43 11.54 -16.41
CA LYS A 140 -1.41 11.83 -17.86
C LYS A 140 -0.78 10.73 -18.68
N ASN A 141 0.48 10.41 -18.38
CA ASN A 141 1.28 9.39 -19.05
C ASN A 141 1.98 8.52 -18.01
N PRO A 142 2.19 7.22 -18.27
CA PRO A 142 2.97 6.38 -17.39
C PRO A 142 4.45 6.83 -17.41
N PRO A 143 5.22 6.52 -16.34
CA PRO A 143 6.68 6.57 -16.35
C PRO A 143 7.28 5.95 -17.60
N LYS A 144 8.35 6.52 -18.16
CA LYS A 144 9.02 5.95 -19.35
C LYS A 144 9.63 4.59 -19.05
N GLU A 145 10.06 4.42 -17.80
CA GLU A 145 10.69 3.25 -17.20
C GLU A 145 9.66 2.15 -16.88
N THR A 146 8.37 2.38 -17.14
CA THR A 146 7.31 1.41 -16.85
C THR A 146 7.55 0.10 -17.62
N PRO A 147 7.67 -1.05 -16.93
CA PRO A 147 7.84 -2.34 -17.59
C PRO A 147 6.74 -2.60 -18.63
N LYS A 148 7.09 -3.21 -19.77
CA LYS A 148 6.13 -3.42 -20.88
C LYS A 148 4.98 -4.37 -20.50
N THR A 149 5.24 -5.30 -19.58
CA THR A 149 4.31 -6.35 -19.17
C THR A 149 3.35 -5.92 -18.06
N VAL A 150 3.64 -4.83 -17.34
CA VAL A 150 2.82 -4.38 -16.21
C VAL A 150 1.49 -3.82 -16.70
N LYS A 151 0.41 -4.06 -15.93
CA LYS A 151 -0.90 -3.49 -16.23
C LYS A 151 -0.91 -2.01 -15.87
N ARG A 152 -1.56 -1.20 -16.70
CA ARG A 152 -1.50 0.25 -16.64
C ARG A 152 -2.89 0.85 -16.70
N PHE A 153 -3.18 1.77 -15.81
CA PHE A 153 -4.47 2.44 -15.75
C PHE A 153 -4.30 3.94 -15.53
N ARG A 154 -5.22 4.73 -16.07
CA ARG A 154 -5.30 6.13 -15.72
C ARG A 154 -5.89 6.30 -14.33
N LEU A 155 -5.46 7.33 -13.60
CA LEU A 155 -5.93 7.61 -12.24
C LEU A 155 -7.43 7.92 -12.17
N ASN A 156 -8.02 8.39 -13.28
CA ASN A 156 -9.45 8.64 -13.41
C ASN A 156 -10.26 7.39 -13.82
N SER A 157 -9.61 6.31 -14.27
CA SER A 157 -10.24 5.00 -14.52
C SER A 157 -10.39 4.20 -13.23
N GLU A 158 -11.05 4.78 -12.22
CA GLU A 158 -11.16 4.23 -10.86
C GLU A 158 -11.68 2.79 -10.83
N GLU A 159 -12.79 2.54 -11.48
CA GLU A 159 -13.43 1.23 -11.51
C GLU A 159 -12.52 0.16 -12.11
N GLU A 160 -11.81 0.47 -13.20
CA GLU A 160 -10.95 -0.48 -13.91
C GLU A 160 -9.79 -0.98 -13.04
N TYR A 161 -9.00 -0.08 -12.45
CA TYR A 161 -7.85 -0.52 -11.66
C TYR A 161 -8.26 -1.10 -10.32
N VAL A 162 -9.38 -0.63 -9.72
CA VAL A 162 -9.90 -1.23 -8.49
C VAL A 162 -10.30 -2.67 -8.80
N ASN A 163 -11.15 -2.91 -9.81
CA ASN A 163 -11.60 -4.24 -10.16
C ASN A 163 -10.43 -5.17 -10.52
N PHE A 164 -9.44 -4.67 -11.27
CA PHE A 164 -8.24 -5.44 -11.58
C PHE A 164 -7.46 -5.83 -10.31
N THR A 165 -7.27 -4.89 -9.39
CA THR A 165 -6.55 -5.15 -8.13
C THR A 165 -7.30 -6.16 -7.25
N ILE A 166 -8.64 -6.09 -7.19
CA ILE A 166 -9.47 -7.06 -6.47
C ILE A 166 -9.39 -8.46 -7.12
N GLY A 167 -9.25 -8.54 -8.45
CA GLY A 167 -8.97 -9.78 -9.15
C GLY A 167 -7.69 -10.44 -8.66
N LEU A 168 -6.59 -9.68 -8.58
CA LEU A 168 -5.31 -10.17 -8.04
C LEU A 168 -5.43 -10.63 -6.57
N VAL A 169 -6.22 -9.93 -5.76
CA VAL A 169 -6.49 -10.35 -4.37
C VAL A 169 -7.15 -11.72 -4.33
N SER A 170 -8.18 -11.92 -5.16
CA SER A 170 -8.91 -13.18 -5.25
C SER A 170 -7.99 -14.33 -5.69
N GLU A 171 -7.11 -14.09 -6.67
CA GLU A 171 -6.09 -15.05 -7.10
C GLU A 171 -5.11 -15.40 -5.96
N GLY A 172 -4.64 -14.39 -5.22
CA GLY A 172 -3.75 -14.57 -4.08
C GLY A 172 -4.38 -15.36 -2.93
N GLU A 173 -5.65 -15.11 -2.61
CA GLU A 173 -6.41 -15.85 -1.60
C GLU A 173 -6.58 -17.33 -2.01
N ASN A 174 -6.97 -17.59 -3.26
CA ASN A 174 -7.12 -18.96 -3.78
C ASN A 174 -5.80 -19.74 -3.73
N LYS A 175 -4.68 -19.09 -4.05
CA LYS A 175 -3.35 -19.70 -3.98
C LYS A 175 -3.00 -20.12 -2.53
N LYS A 176 -3.25 -19.25 -1.55
CA LYS A 176 -3.02 -19.57 -0.12
C LYS A 176 -3.84 -20.76 0.36
N ILE A 177 -5.10 -20.85 -0.06
CA ILE A 177 -5.97 -22.00 0.24
C ILE A 177 -5.40 -23.28 -0.36
N SER A 178 -4.96 -23.24 -1.63
CA SER A 178 -4.37 -24.41 -2.30
C SER A 178 -3.05 -24.89 -1.66
N GLU A 179 -2.32 -23.98 -1.01
CA GLU A 179 -1.08 -24.27 -0.29
C GLU A 179 -1.29 -24.70 1.18
N GLY A 180 -2.55 -24.87 1.62
CA GLY A 180 -2.88 -25.40 2.96
C GLY A 180 -2.83 -24.38 4.10
N TYR A 181 -2.73 -23.07 3.80
CA TYR A 181 -2.86 -22.02 4.80
C TYR A 181 -4.34 -21.75 5.06
N THR A 182 -4.93 -22.46 6.04
CA THR A 182 -6.28 -22.20 6.58
C THR A 182 -6.23 -21.50 7.94
#